data_AF-A0A3N5HP00-F1
#
_entry.id   AF-A0A3N5HP00-F1
#
_cell.length_a   1.000
_cell.length_b   1.000
_cell.length_c   1.000
_cell.angle_alpha   90.00
_cell.angle_beta   90.00
_cell.angle_gamma   90.00
#
_symmetry.space_group_name_H-M   'P 1'
#
loop_
_entity.id
_entity.type
_entity.pdbx_description
1 polymer ?
#
loop_
_entity_poly.entity_id
_entity_poly.type
_entity_poly.pdbx_seq_one_letter_code
_entity_poly.pdbx_strand_id
1 'polypeptide(L)' 'MSTTVADAIRKVTVAMQNELESGRRSNALGAHDLVDVLLAIADEIDPPFPPTPSQPVQHQTKRRTR' A
#
# COMPACT_ATOMS: atom_id res chain seq x y z
N MET A 1 -2.05 -2.49 18.22
CA MET A 1 -2.29 -3.94 18.04
C MET A 1 -3.16 -4.17 16.80
N SER A 2 -2.70 -3.74 15.62
CA SER A 2 -3.41 -3.89 14.33
C SER A 2 -2.62 -4.73 13.31
N THR A 3 -1.52 -5.36 13.73
CA THR A 3 -0.55 -6.02 12.84
C THR A 3 -1.04 -7.35 12.26
N THR A 4 -2.02 -8.01 12.88
CA THR A 4 -2.44 -9.37 12.47
C THR A 4 -3.07 -9.44 11.08
N VAL A 5 -3.82 -8.41 10.66
CA VAL A 5 -4.50 -8.42 9.35
C VAL A 5 -3.55 -8.03 8.23
N ALA A 6 -2.75 -6.97 8.40
CA ALA A 6 -1.76 -6.57 7.41
C ALA A 6 -0.70 -7.66 7.18
N ASP A 7 -0.20 -8.30 8.24
CA ASP A 7 0.71 -9.45 8.12
C ASP A 7 0.07 -10.64 7.42
N ALA A 8 -1.21 -10.94 7.72
CA ALA A 8 -1.92 -12.01 7.03
C ALA A 8 -2.05 -11.73 5.53
N ILE A 9 -2.33 -10.48 5.15
CA ILE A 9 -2.41 -10.07 3.74
C ILE A 9 -1.03 -10.20 3.08
N ARG A 10 0.03 -9.64 3.69
CA ARG A 10 1.41 -9.77 3.18
C ARG A 10 1.79 -11.25 2.98
N LYS A 11 1.41 -12.14 3.91
CA LYS A 11 1.67 -13.58 3.80
C LYS A 11 0.94 -14.24 2.63
N VAL A 12 -0.33 -13.88 2.42
CA VAL A 12 -1.11 -14.37 1.26
C VAL A 12 -0.48 -13.87 -0.04
N THR A 13 -0.06 -12.61 -0.10
CA THR A 13 0.62 -12.03 -1.27
C THR A 13 1.91 -12.77 -1.61
N VAL A 14 2.74 -13.09 -0.61
CA VAL A 14 3.98 -13.87 -0.82
C VAL A 14 3.67 -15.28 -1.32
N ALA A 15 2.72 -15.97 -0.70
CA ALA A 15 2.32 -17.31 -1.14
C ALA A 15 1.80 -17.30 -2.58
N MET A 16 1.05 -16.27 -2.96
CA MET A 16 0.53 -16.11 -4.31
C MET A 16 1.65 -15.86 -5.32
N GLN A 17 2.61 -14.98 -5.03
CA GLN A 17 3.77 -14.74 -5.89
C GLN A 17 4.56 -16.04 -6.16
N ASN A 18 4.82 -16.84 -5.12
CA ASN A 18 5.53 -18.11 -5.27
C ASN A 18 4.80 -19.10 -6.19
N GLU A 19 3.47 -19.14 -6.13
CA GLU A 19 2.66 -20.01 -6.99
C GLU A 19 2.63 -19.49 -8.45
N LEU A 20 2.64 -18.17 -8.65
CA LEU A 20 2.78 -17.56 -9.97
C LEU A 20 4.15 -17.84 -10.60
N GLU A 21 5.23 -17.70 -9.83
CA GLU A 21 6.60 -18.04 -10.26
C GLU A 21 6.74 -19.54 -10.57
N SER A 22 6.04 -20.39 -9.82
CA SER A 22 5.96 -21.84 -10.07
C SER A 22 5.09 -22.21 -11.29
N GLY A 23 4.54 -21.22 -11.99
CA GLY A 23 3.69 -21.41 -13.18
C GLY A 23 2.25 -21.84 -12.87
N ARG A 24 1.87 -21.97 -11.60
CA ARG A 24 0.50 -22.25 -11.16
C ARG A 24 -0.30 -20.95 -11.07
N ARG A 25 -0.66 -20.43 -12.24
CA ARG A 25 -1.48 -19.22 -12.39
C ARG A 25 -2.87 -19.55 -12.91
N SER A 26 -3.88 -18.86 -12.37
CA SER A 26 -5.21 -18.86 -12.98
C SER A 26 -5.20 -17.98 -14.22
N ASN A 27 -5.55 -18.53 -15.39
CA ASN A 27 -5.70 -17.73 -16.62
C ASN A 27 -6.94 -16.82 -16.60
N ALA A 28 -7.86 -17.04 -15.65
CA ALA A 28 -9.13 -16.32 -15.56
C ALA A 28 -9.05 -15.01 -14.77
N LEU A 29 -7.97 -14.80 -14.00
CA LEU A 29 -7.77 -13.61 -13.16
C LEU A 29 -6.37 -13.06 -13.43
N GLY A 30 -6.25 -11.74 -13.59
CA GLY A 30 -4.99 -11.02 -13.64
C GLY A 30 -4.28 -11.16 -12.29
N ALA A 31 -3.57 -12.27 -12.11
CA ALA A 31 -3.06 -12.67 -10.80
C ALA A 31 -1.97 -11.72 -10.27
N HIS A 32 -1.26 -11.04 -11.18
CA HIS A 32 -0.32 -9.97 -10.83
C HIS A 32 -1.07 -8.73 -10.33
N ASP A 33 -2.17 -8.34 -10.97
CA ASP A 33 -2.99 -7.21 -10.53
C ASP A 33 -3.59 -7.47 -9.13
N LEU A 34 -3.94 -8.72 -8.82
CA LEU A 34 -4.43 -9.10 -7.50
C LEU A 34 -3.33 -8.99 -6.42
N VAL A 35 -2.08 -9.34 -6.75
CA VAL A 35 -0.92 -9.15 -5.86
C VAL A 35 -0.75 -7.68 -5.51
N ASP A 36 -0.84 -6.79 -6.50
CA ASP A 36 -0.71 -5.34 -6.28
C ASP A 36 -1.82 -4.78 -5.39
N VAL A 37 -3.07 -5.20 -5.61
CA VAL A 37 -4.21 -4.79 -4.78
C VAL A 37 -4.04 -5.26 -3.33
N LEU A 38 -3.60 -6.50 -3.11
CA LEU A 38 -3.38 -7.03 -1.76
C LEU A 38 -2.28 -6.25 -1.02
N LEU A 39 -1.19 -5.90 -1.70
CA LEU A 39 -0.14 -5.07 -1.10
C LEU A 39 -0.65 -3.67 -0.74
N ALA A 40 -1.39 -3.03 -1.64
CA ALA A 40 -1.97 -1.71 -1.38
C ALA A 40 -2.88 -1.71 -0.13
N ILE A 41 -3.70 -2.76 0.04
CA ILE A 41 -4.55 -2.91 1.22
C ILE A 41 -3.71 -3.13 2.49
N ALA A 42 -2.64 -3.94 2.41
CA ALA A 42 -1.76 -4.15 3.56
C ALA A 42 -1.08 -2.83 4.01
N ASP A 43 -0.66 -2.01 3.05
CA ASP A 43 -0.04 -0.70 3.32
C ASP A 43 -1.05 0.34 3.84
N GLU A 44 -2.33 0.27 3.46
CA GLU A 44 -3.36 1.12 4.03
C GLU A 44 -3.64 0.78 5.51
N ILE A 45 -3.62 -0.52 5.84
CA ILE A 45 -3.87 -1.01 7.21
C ILE A 45 -2.67 -0.75 8.13
N ASP A 46 -1.46 -0.94 7.62
CA ASP A 46 -0.21 -0.82 8.38
C ASP A 46 0.85 -0.14 7.50
N PRO A 47 0.79 1.19 7.36
CA PRO A 47 1.69 1.91 6.47
C PRO A 47 3.13 1.77 6.94
N PRO A 48 4.08 1.45 6.04
CA PRO A 48 5.48 1.24 6.40
C PRO A 48 6.18 2.52 6.87
N PHE A 49 5.60 3.68 6.57
CA PHE A 49 6.11 4.98 7.01
C PHE A 49 5.04 5.71 7.81
N PRO A 50 5.40 6.38 8.92
CA PRO A 50 4.48 7.28 9.59
C PRO A 50 4.06 8.37 8.59
N PRO A 51 2.78 8.79 8.58
CA PRO A 51 2.34 9.88 7.73
C PRO A 51 3.23 11.08 8.01
N THR A 52 3.89 11.58 6.97
CA THR A 52 4.71 12.79 7.10
C THR A 52 3.77 13.90 7.59
N PRO A 53 4.05 14.54 8.74
CA PRO A 53 3.21 15.62 9.21
C PRO A 53 3.21 16.68 8.13
N SER A 54 2.04 16.89 7.53
CA SER A 54 1.80 17.87 6.48
C SER A 54 2.46 19.17 6.89
N GLN A 55 3.46 19.61 6.12
CA GLN A 55 4.11 20.90 6.34
C GLN A 55 3.02 21.98 6.43
N PRO A 56 3.09 22.91 7.39
CA PRO A 56 2.11 23.95 7.51
C PRO A 56 2.08 24.73 6.19
N VAL A 57 0.92 24.72 5.53
CA VAL A 57 0.61 25.57 4.39
C VAL A 57 1.04 26.99 4.73
N GLN A 58 2.12 27.45 4.10
CA GLN A 58 2.53 28.84 4.20
C GLN A 58 1.48 29.66 3.47
N HIS A 59 0.46 30.12 4.19
CA HIS A 59 -0.37 31.23 3.76
C HIS A 59 0.57 32.43 3.61
N GLN A 60 1.07 32.62 2.39
CA GLN A 60 1.85 33.78 2.00
C GLN A 60 0.88 34.97 1.98
N THR A 61 0.63 35.54 3.16
CA THR A 61 -0.06 36.81 3.35
C THR A 61 0.77 37.86 2.63
N LYS A 62 0.38 38.17 1.39
CA LYS A 62 0.90 39.30 0.64
C LYS A 62 0.55 40.57 1.41
N ARG A 63 1.46 41.00 2.29
CA ARG A 63 1.54 42.38 2.77
C ARG A 63 1.90 43.24 1.56
N ARG A 64 0.89 43.64 0.80
CA ARG A 64 1.01 44.73 -0.16
C ARG A 64 0.81 46.02 0.63
N THR A 65 1.90 46.47 1.22
CA THR A 65 2.01 47.85 1.71
C THR A 65 2.29 48.73 0.49
N ARG A 66 1.57 49.86 0.46
CA ARG A 66 1.81 51.10 -0.28
C ARG A 66 0.90 51.37 -1.46
#